data_AF-A0A847ICL4-F1
#
_entry.id   AF-A0A847ICL4-F1
#
_cell.length_a   1.000
_cell.length_b   1.000
_cell.length_c   1.000
_cell.angle_alpha   90.00
_cell.angle_beta   90.00
_cell.angle_gamma   90.00
#
_symmetry.space_group_name_H-M   'P 1'
#
loop_
_entity.id
_entity.type
_entity.pdbx_description
1 polymer ?
#
loop_
_entity_poly.entity_id
_entity_poly.type
_entity_poly.pdbx_seq_one_letter_code
_entity_poly.pdbx_strand_id
1 'polypeptide(L)'
;MTNKTVAHEGHGNHWMSMVAFVLLLLGGVFSALWLATLADLPTDKPLNITYGVLALGGLVGASMIFGYLVKQLRHSPVMPDNTPAEIDRYLSKVRPS
;
A
#
# COMPACT_ATOMS: atom_id res chain seq x y z
N MET A 1 30.07 -24.98 12.85
CA MET A 1 29.49 -23.62 12.71
C MET A 1 28.75 -23.56 11.38
N THR A 2 27.44 -23.76 11.40
CA THR A 2 26.62 -23.82 10.18
C THR A 2 26.25 -22.40 9.77
N ASN A 3 26.79 -21.96 8.63
CA ASN A 3 26.55 -20.65 8.05
C ASN A 3 25.11 -20.59 7.52
N LYS A 4 24.18 -20.07 8.32
CA LYS A 4 22.80 -19.82 7.88
C LYS A 4 22.81 -18.60 6.97
N THR A 5 22.85 -18.84 5.67
CA THR A 5 22.51 -17.82 4.67
C THR A 5 21.10 -17.34 4.97
N VAL A 6 20.98 -16.13 5.49
CA VAL A 6 19.70 -15.42 5.63
C VAL A 6 19.18 -15.24 4.21
N ALA A 7 18.25 -16.11 3.80
CA ALA A 7 17.52 -15.93 2.56
C ALA A 7 16.82 -14.58 2.65
N HIS A 8 17.15 -13.66 1.74
CA HIS A 8 16.45 -12.39 1.62
C HIS A 8 15.01 -12.72 1.24
N GLU A 9 14.10 -12.66 2.21
CA GLU A 9 12.66 -12.68 1.96
C GLU A 9 12.32 -11.37 1.23
N GLY A 10 12.39 -11.44 -0.11
CA GLY A 10 11.89 -10.40 -0.98
C GLY A 10 10.41 -10.21 -0.70
N HIS A 11 10.08 -9.26 0.17
CA HIS A 11 8.72 -8.90 0.54
C HIS A 11 7.94 -8.52 -0.72
N GLY A 12 7.06 -9.43 -1.16
CA GLY A 12 6.38 -9.39 -2.47
C GLY A 12 5.32 -8.30 -2.65
N ASN A 13 5.33 -7.20 -1.87
CA ASN A 13 4.26 -6.19 -1.89
C ASN A 13 4.72 -4.75 -2.13
N HIS A 14 6.04 -4.50 -2.27
CA HIS A 14 6.55 -3.14 -2.49
C HIS A 14 6.00 -2.49 -3.76
N TRP A 15 5.89 -3.24 -4.85
CA TRP A 15 5.43 -2.70 -6.14
C TRP A 15 3.98 -2.25 -6.10
N MET A 16 3.12 -3.01 -5.42
CA MET A 16 1.70 -2.69 -5.30
C MET A 16 1.48 -1.43 -4.44
N SER A 17 2.29 -1.24 -3.39
CA SER A 17 2.27 -0.02 -2.58
C SER A 17 2.70 1.23 -3.38
N MET A 18 3.66 1.07 -4.30
CA MET A 18 4.09 2.14 -5.19
C MET A 18 2.98 2.52 -6.18
N VAL A 19 2.29 1.53 -6.77
CA VAL A 19 1.14 1.77 -7.64
C VAL A 19 0.04 2.53 -6.90
N ALA A 20 -0.28 2.12 -5.67
CA ALA A 20 -1.26 2.82 -4.83
C ALA A 20 -0.85 4.27 -4.52
N PHE A 21 0.44 4.50 -4.27
CA PHE A 21 0.97 5.85 -4.04
C PHE A 21 0.86 6.74 -5.29
N VAL A 22 1.19 6.22 -6.47
CA VAL A 22 1.04 6.95 -7.74
C VAL A 22 -0.43 7.25 -8.03
N LEU A 23 -1.33 6.29 -7.81
CA LEU A 23 -2.79 6.50 -7.92
C LEU A 23 -3.28 7.60 -6.98
N LEU A 24 -2.76 7.65 -5.76
CA LEU A 24 -3.09 8.69 -4.79
C LEU A 24 -2.63 10.07 -5.28
N LEU A 25 -1.40 10.19 -5.77
CA LEU A 25 -0.86 11.45 -6.30
C LEU A 25 -1.65 11.93 -7.52
N LEU A 26 -1.90 11.04 -8.48
CA LEU A 26 -2.69 11.37 -9.67
C LEU A 26 -4.12 11.74 -9.30
N GLY A 27 -4.75 10.99 -8.39
CA GLY A 27 -6.09 11.32 -7.87
C GLY A 27 -6.14 12.70 -7.21
N GLY A 28 -5.10 13.07 -6.46
CA GLY A 28 -4.96 14.41 -5.87
C GLY A 28 -4.81 15.52 -6.93
N VAL A 29 -3.95 15.32 -7.94
CA VAL A 29 -3.78 16.28 -9.04
C VAL A 29 -5.10 16.46 -9.82
N PHE A 30 -5.78 15.36 -10.16
CA PHE A 30 -7.07 15.43 -10.84
C PHE A 30 -8.15 16.07 -9.97
N SER A 31 -8.10 15.91 -8.65
CA SER A 31 -9.03 16.60 -7.74
C SER A 31 -8.84 18.12 -7.79
N ALA A 32 -7.58 18.59 -7.84
CA ALA A 32 -7.29 20.01 -8.00
C ALA A 32 -7.77 20.56 -9.35
N LEU A 33 -7.54 19.82 -10.45
CA LEU A 33 -8.02 20.19 -11.78
C LEU A 33 -9.56 20.18 -11.87
N TRP A 34 -10.21 19.26 -11.16
CA TRP A 34 -11.66 19.20 -11.08
C TRP A 34 -12.23 20.44 -10.37
N LEU A 35 -11.61 20.87 -9.27
CA LEU A 35 -11.99 22.11 -8.57
C LEU A 35 -11.69 23.37 -9.39
N ALA A 36 -10.60 23.39 -10.16
CA ALA A 36 -10.28 24.51 -11.04
C ALA A 36 -11.32 24.65 -12.16
N THR A 37 -11.62 23.56 -12.86
CA THR A 37 -12.61 23.56 -13.95
C THR A 37 -14.04 23.79 -13.46
N LEU A 38 -14.31 23.67 -12.15
CA LEU A 38 -15.60 24.00 -11.54
C LEU A 38 -15.93 25.50 -11.66
N ALA A 39 -14.90 26.36 -11.67
CA ALA A 39 -15.06 27.81 -11.79
C ALA A 39 -15.45 28.24 -13.22
N ASP A 40 -15.10 27.46 -14.24
CA ASP A 40 -15.30 27.76 -15.66
C ASP A 40 -16.58 27.10 -16.24
N LEU A 41 -17.46 26.58 -15.39
CA LEU A 41 -18.76 26.08 -15.85
C LEU A 41 -19.65 27.22 -16.36
N PRO A 42 -20.41 27.01 -17.46
CA PRO A 42 -20.64 25.71 -18.12
C PRO A 42 -19.67 25.37 -19.27
N THR A 43 -18.74 26.25 -19.63
CA THR A 43 -17.88 26.14 -20.82
C THR A 43 -17.05 24.85 -20.82
N ASP A 44 -16.49 24.50 -19.67
CA ASP A 44 -15.62 23.32 -19.52
C ASP A 44 -16.28 22.10 -18.88
N LYS A 45 -17.61 21.99 -19.02
CA LYS A 45 -18.40 20.87 -18.50
C LYS A 45 -17.85 19.47 -18.83
N PRO A 46 -17.42 19.13 -20.06
CA PRO A 46 -16.88 17.80 -20.35
C PRO A 46 -15.56 17.53 -19.62
N LEU A 47 -14.64 18.51 -19.57
CA LEU A 47 -13.36 18.40 -18.86
C LEU A 47 -13.57 18.25 -17.36
N ASN A 48 -14.51 19.01 -16.79
CA ASN A 48 -14.87 18.90 -15.39
C ASN A 48 -15.31 17.48 -15.00
N ILE A 49 -16.20 16.88 -15.79
CA ILE A 49 -16.67 15.50 -15.55
C ILE A 49 -15.51 14.53 -15.66
N THR A 50 -14.65 14.66 -16.67
CA THR A 50 -13.49 13.77 -16.84
C THR A 50 -12.54 13.85 -15.65
N TYR A 51 -12.17 15.06 -15.19
CA TYR A 51 -11.29 15.21 -14.03
C TYR A 51 -11.93 14.70 -12.75
N GLY A 52 -13.23 14.92 -12.54
CA GLY A 52 -13.95 14.37 -11.39
C GLY A 52 -13.95 12.85 -11.36
N VAL A 53 -14.17 12.19 -12.51
CA VAL A 53 -14.14 10.72 -12.61
C VAL A 53 -12.73 10.18 -12.38
N LEU A 54 -11.71 10.80 -12.96
CA LEU A 54 -10.31 10.39 -12.77
C LEU A 54 -9.84 10.58 -11.32
N ALA A 55 -10.22 11.69 -10.70
CA ALA A 55 -9.95 11.98 -9.29
C ALA A 55 -10.57 10.90 -8.39
N LEU A 56 -11.86 10.62 -8.58
CA LEU A 56 -12.58 9.64 -7.80
C LEU A 56 -12.00 8.23 -8.00
N GLY A 57 -11.77 7.83 -9.25
CA GLY A 57 -11.19 6.52 -9.58
C GLY A 57 -9.80 6.33 -8.97
N GLY A 58 -8.94 7.36 -9.04
CA GLY A 58 -7.61 7.35 -8.43
C GLY A 58 -7.65 7.20 -6.91
N LEU A 59 -8.48 8.01 -6.23
CA LEU A 59 -8.61 8.00 -4.77
C LEU A 59 -9.22 6.69 -4.25
N VAL A 60 -10.29 6.21 -4.88
CA VAL A 60 -10.93 4.94 -4.50
C VAL A 60 -9.99 3.78 -4.77
N GLY A 61 -9.35 3.73 -5.95
CA GLY A 61 -8.38 2.70 -6.30
C GLY A 61 -7.20 2.63 -5.34
N ALA A 62 -6.58 3.78 -5.03
CA ALA A 62 -5.50 3.86 -4.05
C ALA A 62 -5.96 3.37 -2.67
N SER A 63 -7.13 3.80 -2.21
CA SER A 63 -7.69 3.42 -0.91
C SER A 63 -7.97 1.92 -0.81
N MET A 64 -8.49 1.30 -1.87
CA MET A 64 -8.72 -0.14 -1.92
C MET A 64 -7.41 -0.93 -1.85
N ILE A 65 -6.39 -0.50 -2.61
CA ILE A 65 -5.08 -1.17 -2.62
C ILE A 65 -4.42 -1.03 -1.25
N PHE A 66 -4.31 0.18 -0.70
CA PHE A 66 -3.74 0.37 0.63
C PHE A 66 -4.54 -0.40 1.70
N GLY A 67 -5.87 -0.39 1.63
CA GLY A 67 -6.71 -1.15 2.56
C GLY A 67 -6.47 -2.67 2.48
N TYR A 68 -6.28 -3.20 1.28
CA TYR A 68 -5.91 -4.60 1.07
C TYR A 68 -4.51 -4.91 1.62
N LEU A 69 -3.53 -4.07 1.30
CA LEU A 69 -2.15 -4.19 1.76
C LEU A 69 -2.09 -4.15 3.30
N VAL A 70 -2.78 -3.22 3.94
CA VAL A 70 -2.83 -3.13 5.42
C VAL A 70 -3.43 -4.38 6.04
N LYS A 71 -4.45 -4.99 5.42
CA LYS A 71 -5.06 -6.23 5.89
C LYS A 71 -4.16 -7.45 5.70
N GLN A 72 -3.38 -7.50 4.62
CA GLN A 72 -2.48 -8.61 4.33
C GLN A 72 -1.12 -8.52 5.01
N LEU A 73 -0.57 -7.31 5.14
CA LEU A 73 0.70 -7.02 5.81
C LEU A 73 0.56 -7.00 7.34
N ARG A 74 -0.48 -7.63 7.92
CA ARG A 74 -0.56 -7.85 9.37
C ARG A 74 0.43 -8.90 9.88
N HIS A 75 1.63 -8.97 9.30
CA HIS A 75 2.81 -9.34 10.06
C HIS A 75 3.04 -8.20 11.05
N SER A 76 2.44 -8.35 12.23
CA SER A 76 2.56 -7.39 13.31
C SER A 76 4.04 -7.22 13.65
N PRO A 77 4.64 -6.02 13.58
CA PRO A 77 6.01 -5.79 14.06
C PRO A 77 6.18 -6.07 15.56
N VAL A 78 5.06 -6.22 16.28
CA VAL A 78 4.98 -6.47 17.72
C VAL A 78 4.58 -7.91 18.04
N MET A 79 4.15 -8.70 17.04
CA MET A 79 3.83 -10.11 17.23
C MET A 79 4.88 -10.92 16.48
N PRO A 80 5.79 -11.62 17.18
CA PRO A 80 6.72 -12.54 16.54
C PRO A 80 5.96 -13.46 15.59
N ASP A 81 6.52 -13.77 14.43
CA ASP A 81 5.86 -14.71 13.53
C ASP A 81 5.82 -16.05 14.27
N ASN A 82 4.62 -16.55 14.59
CA ASN A 82 4.41 -17.79 15.33
C ASN A 82 4.72 -19.04 14.48
N THR A 83 5.66 -18.93 13.54
CA THR A 83 6.09 -20.07 12.72
C THR A 83 6.86 -21.05 13.60
N PRO A 84 6.74 -22.37 13.37
CA PRO A 84 7.48 -23.37 14.15
C PRO A 84 8.98 -23.11 14.20
N ALA A 85 9.54 -22.56 13.11
CA ALA A 85 10.95 -22.21 12.99
C ALA A 85 11.38 -21.02 13.87
N GLU A 86 10.55 -19.98 13.99
CA GLU A 86 10.83 -18.86 14.91
C GLU A 86 10.67 -19.31 16.37
N ILE A 87 9.67 -20.13 16.68
CA ILE A 87 9.46 -20.67 18.04
C ILE A 87 10.67 -21.49 18.49
N ASP A 88 11.20 -22.39 17.65
CA ASP A 88 12.42 -23.15 17.95
C ASP A 88 13.65 -22.24 18.15
N ARG A 89 13.75 -21.15 17.37
CA ARG A 89 14.82 -20.15 17.53
C ARG A 89 14.70 -19.40 18.86
N TYR A 90 13.49 -19.04 19.29
CA TYR A 90 13.28 -18.41 20.59
C TYR A 90 13.54 -19.39 21.74
N LEU A 91 12.99 -20.60 21.68
CA LEU A 91 13.13 -21.61 22.74
C LEU A 91 14.58 -22.02 22.96
N SER A 92 15.38 -22.16 21.90
CA SER A 92 16.82 -22.44 22.01
C SER A 92 17.62 -21.31 22.68
N LYS A 93 17.11 -20.07 22.69
CA LYS A 93 17.77 -18.93 23.34
C LYS A 93 17.43 -18.77 24.82
N VAL A 94 16.21 -19.15 25.23
CA VAL A 94 15.76 -19.05 26.64
C VAL A 94 15.87 -20.36 27.42
N ARG A 95 15.96 -21.51 26.75
CA ARG A 95 16.21 -22.80 27.37
C ARG A 95 17.47 -23.42 26.76
N PRO A 96 18.67 -22.97 27.17
CA PRO A 96 19.89 -23.69 26.84
C PRO A 96 19.81 -25.04 27.56
N SER A 97 19.59 -26.10 26.80
CA SER A 97 19.79 -27.49 27.25
C SER A 97 21.27 -27.78 27.39
#